data_AF-A0A1R1J9K9-F1
#
_entry.id   AF-A0A1R1J9K9-F1
#
_cell.length_a   1.000
_cell.length_b   1.000
_cell.length_c   1.000
_cell.angle_alpha   90.00
_cell.angle_beta   90.00
_cell.angle_gamma   90.00
#
_symmetry.space_group_name_H-M   'P 1'
#
loop_
_entity.id
_entity.type
_entity.pdbx_description
1 polymer ?
#
loop_
_entity_poly.entity_id
_entity_poly.type
_entity_poly.pdbx_seq_one_letter_code
_entity_poly.pdbx_strand_id
1 'polypeptide(L)'
;MPPPAPRAADGLAAQLCDECEAMARFALHHGLPVEPDTVAQLATLIANGRSPADPPLAPAQQRLLATLHRKLAALVAPATPQAVTLLDLHRRNAHPLAWLGPVPLIRLLTFSALGFLFAVIATSLSPHVSSENIDRGFLQSDGTLLLWNTLFLLCCAGLGASFATLFQAHRYVAASTYDPKYDASYGARLILGVIAGLILVEMLPAQLFAQGSMQSFGRPALAMLGGFSATAVHRVLQRLVDTLETLVQGDRSADVDATLVATRARAASERAHWQGELAASLLDLQQSLDTSASADAIRARLAAFTRAMLAADPSLAQRGAPLSPTPPNDHQE
;
A
#
# COMPACT_ATOMS: atom_id res chain seq x y z
N MET A 1 6.39 -27.86 -50.92
CA MET A 1 6.44 -27.50 -49.49
C MET A 1 7.63 -26.56 -49.33
N PRO A 2 7.42 -25.24 -49.17
CA PRO A 2 8.54 -24.32 -48.97
C PRO A 2 9.24 -24.64 -47.65
N PRO A 3 10.58 -24.49 -47.56
CA PRO A 3 11.30 -24.71 -46.32
C PRO A 3 10.79 -23.74 -45.24
N PRO A 4 10.72 -24.16 -43.96
CA PRO A 4 10.33 -23.28 -42.88
C PRO A 4 11.31 -22.10 -42.81
N ALA A 5 10.79 -20.88 -42.87
CA ALA A 5 11.57 -19.66 -42.68
C ALA A 5 12.31 -19.73 -41.33
N PRO A 6 13.61 -19.38 -41.27
CA PRO A 6 14.36 -19.38 -40.02
C PRO A 6 13.70 -18.39 -39.05
N ARG A 7 13.01 -18.92 -38.03
CA ARG A 7 12.42 -18.13 -36.97
C ARG A 7 13.44 -17.91 -35.85
N ALA A 8 13.59 -16.65 -35.45
CA ALA A 8 13.97 -16.17 -34.12
C ALA A 8 15.46 -16.06 -33.69
N ALA A 9 16.45 -16.57 -34.43
CA ALA A 9 17.86 -16.37 -34.05
C ALA A 9 18.38 -14.94 -34.34
N ASP A 10 18.02 -14.39 -35.51
CA ASP A 10 18.45 -13.05 -35.91
C ASP A 10 17.79 -11.94 -35.08
N GLY A 11 16.58 -12.18 -34.56
CA GLY A 11 15.86 -11.23 -33.72
C GLY A 11 16.51 -11.01 -32.35
N LEU A 12 17.01 -12.07 -31.71
CA LEU A 12 17.62 -11.96 -30.39
C LEU A 12 18.99 -11.25 -30.44
N ALA A 13 19.81 -11.59 -31.45
CA ALA A 13 21.10 -10.95 -31.63
C ALA A 13 20.96 -9.47 -31.99
N ALA A 14 20.01 -9.12 -32.86
CA ALA A 14 19.68 -7.73 -33.17
C ALA A 14 19.20 -6.97 -31.93
N GLN A 15 18.30 -7.55 -31.13
CA GLN A 15 17.82 -6.94 -29.90
C GLN A 15 18.96 -6.69 -28.89
N LEU A 16 19.87 -7.65 -28.70
CA LEU A 16 21.02 -7.49 -27.81
C LEU A 16 21.97 -6.39 -28.29
N CYS A 17 22.17 -6.25 -29.61
CA CYS A 17 22.95 -5.17 -30.20
C CYS A 17 22.32 -3.81 -29.87
N ASP A 18 21.01 -3.65 -30.12
CA ASP A 18 20.28 -2.41 -29.83
C ASP A 18 20.34 -2.05 -28.34
N GLU A 19 20.19 -3.05 -27.46
CA GLU A 19 20.32 -2.88 -26.01
C GLU A 19 21.72 -2.45 -25.58
N CYS A 20 22.78 -3.10 -26.09
CA CYS A 20 24.15 -2.70 -25.79
C CYS A 20 24.46 -1.29 -26.29
N GLU A 21 23.97 -0.93 -27.48
CA GLU A 21 24.17 0.39 -28.08
C GLU A 21 23.49 1.50 -27.27
N ALA A 22 22.26 1.27 -26.82
CA ALA A 22 21.53 2.22 -25.98
C ALA A 22 22.18 2.37 -24.60
N MET A 23 22.59 1.27 -23.97
CA MET A 23 23.29 1.27 -22.67
C MET A 23 24.63 2.02 -22.76
N ALA A 24 25.42 1.79 -23.81
CA ALA A 24 26.70 2.48 -24.00
C ALA A 24 26.50 3.99 -24.17
N ARG A 25 25.52 4.42 -24.99
CA ARG A 25 25.19 5.84 -25.12
C ARG A 25 24.70 6.45 -23.81
N PHE A 26 23.86 5.74 -23.07
CA PHE A 26 23.38 6.20 -21.77
C PHE A 26 24.53 6.41 -20.79
N ALA A 27 25.44 5.45 -20.70
CA ALA A 27 26.58 5.49 -19.81
C ALA A 27 27.53 6.66 -20.15
N LEU A 28 27.84 6.83 -21.44
CA LEU A 28 28.65 7.96 -21.91
C LEU A 28 27.99 9.32 -21.64
N HIS A 29 26.67 9.42 -21.84
CA HIS A 29 25.93 10.67 -21.62
C HIS A 29 25.84 11.05 -20.14
N HIS A 30 25.76 10.07 -19.23
CA HIS A 30 25.73 10.31 -17.78
C HIS A 30 27.13 10.37 -17.15
N GLY A 31 28.20 10.33 -17.96
CA GLY A 31 29.58 10.39 -17.47
C GLY A 31 30.00 9.17 -16.66
N LEU A 32 29.33 8.03 -16.85
CA LEU A 32 29.73 6.78 -16.20
C LEU A 32 31.07 6.30 -16.80
N PRO A 33 31.97 5.74 -15.98
CA PRO A 33 33.27 5.27 -16.44
C PRO A 33 33.09 4.00 -17.29
N VAL A 34 32.99 4.17 -18.61
CA VAL A 34 32.98 3.07 -19.57
C VAL A 34 34.40 2.84 -20.05
N GLU A 35 34.86 1.59 -19.95
CA GLU A 35 36.17 1.18 -20.46
C GLU A 35 36.23 1.40 -21.99
N PRO A 36 37.25 2.10 -22.52
CA PRO A 36 37.33 2.44 -23.94
C PRO A 36 37.34 1.20 -24.85
N ASP A 37 37.95 0.10 -24.38
CA ASP A 37 37.96 -1.18 -25.07
C ASP A 37 36.55 -1.78 -25.21
N THR A 38 35.69 -1.59 -24.21
CA THR A 38 34.30 -2.06 -24.23
C THR A 38 33.50 -1.33 -25.33
N VAL A 39 33.71 -0.02 -25.51
CA VAL A 39 33.06 0.77 -26.56
C VAL A 39 33.60 0.41 -27.95
N ALA A 40 34.91 0.23 -28.09
CA ALA A 40 35.53 -0.16 -29.35
C ALA A 40 35.09 -1.57 -29.81
N GLN A 41 35.05 -2.55 -28.89
CA GLN A 41 34.55 -3.90 -29.18
C GLN A 41 33.07 -3.89 -29.55
N LEU A 42 32.25 -3.06 -28.89
CA LEU A 42 30.85 -2.92 -29.25
C LEU A 42 30.67 -2.28 -30.64
N ALA A 43 31.42 -1.22 -30.95
CA ALA A 43 31.34 -0.54 -32.24
C ALA A 43 31.69 -1.45 -33.42
N THR A 44 32.71 -2.31 -33.25
CA THR A 44 33.09 -3.30 -34.27
C THR A 44 32.02 -4.37 -34.46
N LEU A 45 31.39 -4.85 -33.39
CA LEU A 45 30.27 -5.81 -33.49
C LEU A 45 29.02 -5.21 -34.15
N ILE A 46 28.68 -3.95 -33.83
CA ILE A 46 27.52 -3.27 -34.43
C ILE A 46 27.76 -2.99 -35.92
N ALA A 47 28.97 -2.60 -36.30
CA ALA A 47 29.32 -2.38 -37.70
C ALA A 47 29.16 -3.65 -38.56
N ASN A 48 29.39 -4.81 -37.97
CA ASN A 48 29.31 -6.12 -38.64
C ASN A 48 27.92 -6.79 -38.59
N GLY A 49 26.95 -6.20 -37.88
CA GLY A 49 25.64 -6.83 -37.62
C GLY A 49 24.43 -5.97 -37.99
N ARG A 50 24.63 -4.85 -38.69
CA ARG A 50 23.56 -3.90 -39.05
C ARG A 50 22.96 -4.13 -40.44
N SER A 51 23.65 -4.84 -41.34
CA SER A 51 23.10 -5.10 -42.66
C SER A 51 22.30 -6.41 -42.66
N PRO A 52 21.07 -6.44 -43.17
CA PRO A 52 20.32 -7.69 -43.36
C PRO A 52 20.99 -8.64 -44.39
N ALA A 53 22.02 -8.16 -45.08
CA ALA A 53 22.87 -8.95 -45.98
C ALA A 53 24.14 -9.50 -45.30
N ASP A 54 24.41 -9.12 -44.05
CA ASP A 54 25.58 -9.61 -43.33
C ASP A 54 25.37 -11.08 -42.90
N PRO A 55 26.43 -11.91 -42.95
CA PRO A 55 26.35 -13.27 -42.43
C PRO A 55 25.99 -13.25 -40.94
N PRO A 56 25.20 -14.22 -40.45
CA PRO A 56 24.84 -14.30 -39.05
C PRO A 56 26.10 -14.33 -38.18
N LEU A 57 26.07 -13.56 -37.09
CA LEU A 57 27.19 -13.41 -36.16
C LEU A 57 27.76 -14.78 -35.75
N ALA A 58 29.08 -14.92 -35.82
CA ALA A 58 29.74 -16.14 -35.41
C ALA A 58 29.45 -16.44 -33.91
N PRO A 59 29.41 -17.71 -33.50
CA PRO A 59 29.09 -18.09 -32.11
C PRO A 59 30.05 -17.50 -31.07
N ALA A 60 31.28 -17.14 -31.47
CA ALA A 60 32.22 -16.40 -30.62
C ALA A 60 31.82 -14.93 -30.44
N GLN A 61 31.35 -14.27 -31.50
CA GLN A 61 30.88 -12.88 -31.47
C GLN A 61 29.58 -12.75 -30.67
N GLN A 62 28.67 -13.72 -30.78
CA GLN A 62 27.45 -13.77 -29.96
C GLN A 62 27.76 -13.89 -28.46
N ARG A 63 28.74 -14.74 -28.10
CA ARG A 63 29.22 -14.84 -26.71
C ARG A 63 29.84 -13.54 -26.22
N LEU A 64 30.64 -12.87 -27.06
CA LEU A 64 31.23 -11.58 -26.73
C LEU A 64 30.14 -10.52 -26.49
N LEU A 65 29.14 -10.44 -27.36
CA LEU A 65 27.99 -9.55 -27.20
C LEU A 65 27.24 -9.79 -25.88
N ALA A 66 26.98 -11.04 -25.51
CA ALA A 66 26.35 -11.37 -24.23
C ALA A 66 27.21 -10.95 -23.02
N THR A 67 28.54 -11.08 -23.11
CA THR A 67 29.44 -10.61 -22.04
C THR A 67 29.48 -9.09 -21.92
N LEU A 68 29.46 -8.37 -23.04
CA LEU A 68 29.38 -6.91 -23.07
C LEU A 68 28.04 -6.44 -22.52
N HIS A 69 26.93 -7.09 -22.90
CA HIS A 69 25.61 -6.81 -22.38
C HIS A 69 25.58 -6.90 -20.84
N ARG A 70 26.13 -7.98 -20.26
CA ARG A 70 26.21 -8.14 -18.80
C ARG A 70 27.07 -7.06 -18.12
N LYS A 71 28.21 -6.71 -18.71
CA LYS A 71 29.09 -5.65 -18.18
C LYS A 71 28.38 -4.28 -18.19
N LEU A 72 27.75 -3.94 -19.31
CA LEU A 72 27.01 -2.69 -19.48
C LEU A 72 25.78 -2.64 -18.56
N ALA A 73 25.03 -3.75 -18.43
CA ALA A 73 23.89 -3.82 -17.52
C ALA A 73 24.30 -3.59 -16.05
N ALA A 74 25.47 -4.07 -15.63
CA ALA A 74 26.01 -3.81 -14.30
C ALA A 74 26.45 -2.34 -14.11
N LEU A 75 27.02 -1.72 -15.13
CA LEU A 75 27.44 -0.32 -15.10
C LEU A 75 26.26 0.66 -15.09
N VAL A 76 25.17 0.30 -15.75
CA VAL A 76 23.97 1.14 -15.91
C VAL A 76 23.00 0.97 -14.72
N ALA A 77 23.26 0.04 -13.80
CA ALA A 77 22.47 -0.11 -12.58
C ALA A 77 22.43 1.22 -11.78
N PRO A 78 21.23 1.67 -11.33
CA PRO A 78 19.98 0.92 -11.19
C PRO A 78 19.06 0.88 -12.42
N ALA A 79 19.43 1.51 -13.54
CA ALA A 79 18.60 1.51 -14.75
C ALA A 79 18.68 0.16 -15.48
N THR A 80 17.53 -0.36 -15.93
CA THR A 80 17.47 -1.64 -16.66
C THR A 80 17.79 -1.43 -18.15
N PRO A 81 18.42 -2.41 -18.83
CA PRO A 81 18.75 -2.32 -20.26
C PRO A 81 17.54 -1.97 -21.14
N GLN A 82 16.40 -2.58 -20.83
CA GLN A 82 15.14 -2.38 -21.55
C GLN A 82 14.54 -0.98 -21.33
N ALA A 83 14.70 -0.40 -20.13
CA ALA A 83 14.26 0.98 -19.89
C ALA A 83 15.11 1.97 -20.70
N VAL A 84 16.41 1.74 -20.77
CA VAL A 84 17.35 2.59 -21.51
C VAL A 84 17.12 2.53 -23.02
N THR A 85 16.84 1.35 -23.60
CA THR A 85 16.48 1.25 -25.03
C THR A 85 15.17 1.95 -25.36
N LEU A 86 14.14 1.78 -24.54
CA LEU A 86 12.86 2.45 -24.73
C LEU A 86 13.00 3.98 -24.66
N LEU A 87 13.84 4.48 -23.76
CA LEU A 87 14.15 5.90 -23.64
C LEU A 87 14.99 6.41 -24.82
N ASP A 88 15.99 5.66 -25.30
CA ASP A 88 16.81 6.06 -26.45
C ASP A 88 15.98 6.07 -27.75
N LEU A 89 15.07 5.10 -27.94
CA LEU A 89 14.11 5.07 -29.05
C LEU A 89 13.16 6.28 -29.01
N HIS A 90 12.63 6.63 -27.84
CA HIS A 90 11.81 7.84 -27.67
C HIS A 90 12.58 9.13 -27.94
N ARG A 91 13.87 9.17 -27.57
CA ARG A 91 14.74 10.34 -27.80
C ARG A 91 15.11 10.51 -29.28
N ARG A 92 15.29 9.42 -30.02
CA ARG A 92 15.56 9.43 -31.47
C ARG A 92 14.34 9.86 -32.29
N ASN A 93 13.14 9.52 -31.86
CA ASN A 93 11.88 9.92 -32.49
C ASN A 93 11.40 11.28 -31.96
N ALA A 94 12.26 12.29 -32.02
CA ALA A 94 11.98 13.64 -31.54
C ALA A 94 10.79 14.26 -32.28
N HIS A 95 9.62 14.24 -31.63
CA HIS A 95 8.43 14.95 -32.10
C HIS A 95 8.60 16.46 -31.81
N PRO A 96 8.02 17.38 -32.61
CA PRO A 96 8.07 18.83 -32.36
C PRO A 96 7.56 19.28 -30.97
N LEU A 97 6.90 18.41 -30.21
CA LEU A 97 6.41 18.65 -28.85
C LEU A 97 7.39 18.17 -27.75
N ALA A 98 8.64 17.84 -28.11
CA ALA A 98 9.70 17.42 -27.17
C ALA A 98 10.11 18.52 -26.17
N TRP A 99 9.66 19.77 -26.36
CA TRP A 99 9.92 20.88 -25.45
C TRP A 99 9.33 20.67 -24.04
N LEU A 100 8.24 19.91 -23.91
CA LEU A 100 7.62 19.59 -22.61
C LEU A 100 8.21 18.34 -21.92
N GLY A 101 9.28 17.77 -22.48
CA GLY A 101 9.98 16.62 -21.95
C GLY A 101 9.90 15.38 -22.86
N PRO A 102 10.89 14.48 -22.75
CA PRO A 102 11.03 13.30 -23.64
C PRO A 102 10.02 12.18 -23.32
N VAL A 103 9.23 12.30 -22.26
CA VAL A 103 8.36 11.23 -21.75
C VAL A 103 6.89 11.52 -22.11
N PRO A 104 6.19 10.61 -22.83
CA PRO A 104 4.81 10.82 -23.27
C PRO A 104 3.84 11.00 -22.08
N LEU A 105 4.12 10.34 -20.95
CA LEU A 105 3.34 10.49 -19.73
C LEU A 105 3.39 11.91 -19.16
N ILE A 106 4.55 12.57 -19.14
CA ILE A 106 4.68 13.96 -18.65
C ILE A 106 3.83 14.88 -19.52
N ARG A 107 3.84 14.68 -20.84
CA ARG A 107 3.01 15.44 -21.77
C ARG A 107 1.53 15.22 -21.49
N LEU A 108 1.09 13.98 -21.35
CA LEU A 108 -0.31 13.65 -21.03
C LEU A 108 -0.77 14.30 -19.72
N LEU A 109 0.04 14.21 -18.66
CA LEU A 109 -0.25 14.83 -17.36
C LEU A 109 -0.28 16.35 -17.45
N THR A 110 0.62 16.96 -18.23
CA THR A 110 0.64 18.42 -18.45
C THR A 110 -0.59 18.88 -19.23
N PHE A 111 -0.98 18.18 -20.29
CA PHE A 111 -2.21 18.46 -21.03
C PHE A 111 -3.45 18.26 -20.15
N SER A 112 -3.47 17.22 -19.32
CA SER A 112 -4.55 17.00 -18.35
C SER A 112 -4.63 18.13 -17.33
N ALA A 113 -3.51 18.58 -16.76
CA ALA A 113 -3.47 19.70 -15.83
C ALA A 113 -3.95 21.00 -16.48
N LEU A 114 -3.51 21.28 -17.72
CA LEU A 114 -3.94 22.44 -18.48
C LEU A 114 -5.43 22.37 -18.84
N GLY A 115 -5.92 21.18 -19.18
CA GLY A 115 -7.34 20.91 -19.43
C GLY A 115 -8.20 21.14 -18.19
N PHE A 116 -7.78 20.65 -17.02
CA PHE A 116 -8.46 20.92 -15.76
C PHE A 116 -8.41 22.39 -15.38
N LEU A 117 -7.28 23.07 -15.57
CA LEU A 117 -7.16 24.50 -15.33
C LEU A 117 -8.12 25.30 -16.21
N PHE A 118 -8.17 24.99 -17.51
CA PHE A 118 -9.10 25.63 -18.44
C PHE A 118 -10.54 25.34 -18.05
N ALA A 119 -10.86 24.11 -17.65
CA ALA A 119 -12.19 23.74 -17.16
C ALA A 119 -12.56 24.50 -15.88
N VAL A 120 -11.66 24.67 -14.92
CA VAL A 120 -11.86 25.50 -13.71
C VAL A 120 -12.15 26.94 -14.10
N ILE A 121 -11.37 27.52 -15.02
CA ILE A 121 -11.58 28.90 -15.48
C ILE A 121 -12.95 29.02 -16.16
N ALA A 122 -13.26 28.13 -17.11
CA ALA A 122 -14.51 28.11 -17.86
C ALA A 122 -15.74 27.94 -16.94
N THR A 123 -15.66 27.07 -15.93
CA THR A 123 -16.73 26.84 -14.96
C THR A 123 -16.83 27.98 -13.94
N SER A 124 -15.73 28.63 -13.55
CA SER A 124 -15.73 29.81 -12.67
C SER A 124 -16.37 31.05 -13.29
N LEU A 125 -16.40 31.13 -14.63
CA LEU A 125 -17.08 32.20 -15.38
C LEU A 125 -18.60 31.99 -15.42
N SER A 126 -19.10 30.80 -15.05
CA SER A 126 -20.53 30.50 -15.04
C SER A 126 -21.21 31.16 -13.83
N PRO A 127 -22.35 31.86 -14.02
CA PRO A 127 -23.09 32.47 -12.91
C PRO A 127 -23.68 31.45 -11.92
N HIS A 128 -23.64 30.15 -12.26
CA HIS A 128 -24.06 29.07 -11.37
C HIS A 128 -23.02 28.71 -10.30
N VAL A 129 -21.74 29.06 -10.51
CA VAL A 129 -20.62 28.79 -9.59
C VAL A 129 -20.37 30.04 -8.74
N SER A 130 -21.00 30.10 -7.57
CA SER A 130 -20.83 31.17 -6.59
C SER A 130 -20.41 30.59 -5.23
N SER A 131 -19.77 31.38 -4.37
CA SER A 131 -19.38 30.93 -3.02
C SER A 131 -20.59 30.43 -2.22
N GLU A 132 -21.74 31.10 -2.35
CA GLU A 132 -22.98 30.71 -1.68
C GLU A 132 -23.52 29.35 -2.16
N ASN A 133 -23.35 29.04 -3.46
CA ASN A 133 -23.81 27.79 -4.06
C ASN A 133 -22.83 26.63 -3.79
N ILE A 134 -21.53 26.91 -3.74
CA ILE A 134 -20.48 25.92 -3.45
C ILE A 134 -20.56 25.44 -1.99
N ASP A 135 -20.98 26.31 -1.07
CA ASP A 135 -21.12 25.97 0.34
C ASP A 135 -22.32 25.05 0.61
N ARG A 136 -23.33 25.04 -0.27
CA ARG A 136 -24.43 24.07 -0.21
C ARG A 136 -23.90 22.69 -0.62
N GLY A 137 -23.81 21.77 0.35
CA GLY A 137 -23.38 20.39 0.12
C GLY A 137 -24.28 19.63 -0.86
N PHE A 138 -23.89 18.41 -1.25
CA PHE A 138 -24.58 17.67 -2.31
C PHE A 138 -26.05 17.40 -2.01
N LEU A 139 -26.38 17.26 -0.73
CA LEU A 139 -27.73 16.95 -0.26
C LEU A 139 -28.66 18.17 -0.17
N GLN A 140 -28.14 19.40 -0.28
CA GLN A 140 -28.91 20.65 -0.14
C GLN A 140 -29.08 21.40 -1.46
N SER A 141 -28.52 20.88 -2.56
CA SER A 141 -28.53 21.52 -3.86
C SER A 141 -29.37 20.71 -4.85
N ASP A 142 -30.32 21.35 -5.53
CA ASP A 142 -31.21 20.70 -6.49
C ASP A 142 -30.77 20.90 -7.95
N GLY A 143 -30.91 19.85 -8.75
CA GLY A 143 -30.88 19.92 -10.22
C GLY A 143 -29.52 20.23 -10.86
N THR A 144 -29.54 21.08 -11.89
CA THR A 144 -28.38 21.40 -12.74
C THR A 144 -27.29 22.19 -12.01
N LEU A 145 -27.64 22.87 -10.92
CA LEU A 145 -26.71 23.67 -10.11
C LEU A 145 -25.72 22.79 -9.34
N LEU A 146 -26.18 21.65 -8.83
CA LEU A 146 -25.32 20.64 -8.22
C LEU A 146 -24.30 20.07 -9.22
N LEU A 147 -24.73 19.84 -10.46
CA LEU A 147 -23.85 19.32 -11.51
C LEU A 147 -22.72 20.30 -11.82
N TRP A 148 -23.02 21.61 -11.95
CA TRP A 148 -22.01 22.64 -12.19
C TRP A 148 -21.03 22.80 -11.03
N ASN A 149 -21.51 22.80 -9.78
CA ASN A 149 -20.65 22.89 -8.59
C ASN A 149 -19.77 21.65 -8.44
N THR A 150 -20.35 20.46 -8.62
CA THR A 150 -19.60 19.20 -8.58
C THR A 150 -18.56 19.14 -9.68
N LEU A 151 -18.90 19.56 -10.91
CA LEU A 151 -17.95 19.61 -12.02
C LEU A 151 -16.80 20.58 -11.73
N PHE A 152 -17.09 21.77 -11.20
CA PHE A 152 -16.07 22.73 -10.78
C PHE A 152 -15.13 22.15 -9.70
N LEU A 153 -15.69 21.53 -8.65
CA LEU A 153 -14.92 20.89 -7.59
C LEU A 153 -14.12 19.68 -8.10
N LEU A 154 -14.67 18.90 -9.03
CA LEU A 154 -14.00 17.78 -9.68
C LEU A 154 -12.81 18.27 -10.53
N CYS A 155 -12.95 19.39 -11.24
CA CYS A 155 -11.86 20.02 -11.96
C CYS A 155 -10.78 20.57 -11.01
N CYS A 156 -11.16 21.14 -9.86
CA CYS A 156 -10.21 21.55 -8.82
C CYS A 156 -9.45 20.36 -8.24
N ALA A 157 -10.14 19.25 -7.92
CA ALA A 157 -9.52 18.02 -7.46
C ALA A 157 -8.59 17.40 -8.52
N GLY A 158 -9.03 17.39 -9.79
CA GLY A 158 -8.23 16.95 -10.92
C GLY A 158 -6.97 17.79 -11.13
N LEU A 159 -7.05 19.11 -10.98
CA LEU A 159 -5.88 19.99 -11.02
C LEU A 159 -4.85 19.60 -9.94
N GLY A 160 -5.31 19.43 -8.69
CA GLY A 160 -4.45 18.99 -7.60
C GLY A 160 -3.81 17.61 -7.84
N ALA A 161 -4.60 16.65 -8.33
CA ALA A 161 -4.15 15.29 -8.65
C ALA A 161 -3.12 15.26 -9.78
N SER A 162 -3.35 16.02 -10.86
CA SER A 162 -2.41 16.17 -11.96
C SER A 162 -1.11 16.83 -11.52
N PHE A 163 -1.16 17.84 -10.64
CA PHE A 163 0.06 18.44 -10.06
C PHE A 163 0.86 17.43 -9.22
N ALA A 164 0.21 16.65 -8.37
CA ALA A 164 0.90 15.64 -7.56
C ALA A 164 1.55 14.55 -8.42
N THR A 165 0.82 14.03 -9.41
CA THR A 165 1.36 13.02 -10.32
C THR A 165 2.48 13.58 -11.19
N LEU A 166 2.36 14.82 -11.67
CA LEU A 166 3.40 15.48 -12.45
C LEU A 166 4.67 15.72 -11.63
N PHE A 167 4.55 16.22 -10.40
CA PHE A 167 5.70 16.44 -9.52
C PHE A 167 6.43 15.12 -9.21
N GLN A 168 5.67 14.05 -9.00
CA GLN A 168 6.23 12.73 -8.75
C GLN A 168 6.89 12.15 -10.01
N ALA A 169 6.26 12.27 -11.18
CA ALA A 169 6.83 11.86 -12.45
C ALA A 169 8.11 12.64 -12.79
N HIS A 170 8.12 13.95 -12.57
CA HIS A 170 9.30 14.79 -12.76
C HIS A 170 10.46 14.33 -11.87
N ARG A 171 10.20 13.94 -10.62
CA ARG A 171 11.23 13.39 -9.73
C ARG A 171 11.82 12.07 -10.26
N TYR A 172 10.99 11.18 -10.82
CA TYR A 172 11.47 9.92 -11.40
C TYR A 172 12.25 10.12 -12.70
N VAL A 173 11.86 11.10 -13.51
CA VAL A 173 12.58 11.47 -14.72
C VAL A 173 13.89 12.18 -14.40
N ALA A 174 13.91 13.08 -13.40
CA ALA A 174 15.12 13.72 -12.91
C ALA A 174 16.11 12.72 -12.30
N ALA A 175 15.62 11.62 -11.73
CA ALA A 175 16.44 10.52 -11.21
C ALA A 175 16.81 9.46 -12.28
N SER A 176 16.50 9.69 -13.56
CA SER A 176 16.71 8.74 -14.67
C SER A 176 16.18 7.31 -14.39
N THR A 177 15.18 7.17 -13.50
CA THR A 177 14.62 5.88 -13.06
C THR A 177 13.19 5.68 -13.62
N TYR A 178 12.83 6.42 -14.65
CA TYR A 178 11.51 6.30 -15.27
C TYR A 178 11.38 4.99 -16.05
N ASP A 179 10.44 4.15 -15.64
CA ASP A 179 10.06 2.92 -16.33
C ASP A 179 8.64 3.09 -16.94
N PRO A 180 8.50 3.07 -18.29
CA PRO A 180 7.22 3.18 -19.00
C PRO A 180 6.18 2.12 -18.60
N LYS A 181 6.59 1.00 -17.99
CA LYS A 181 5.68 -0.05 -17.52
C LYS A 181 4.66 0.46 -16.49
N TYR A 182 5.00 1.52 -15.76
CA TYR A 182 4.14 2.08 -14.72
C TYR A 182 3.18 3.18 -15.20
N ASP A 183 3.11 3.47 -16.50
CA ASP A 183 2.22 4.52 -17.06
C ASP A 183 0.76 4.38 -16.61
N ALA A 184 0.24 3.16 -16.61
CA ALA A 184 -1.11 2.86 -16.11
C ALA A 184 -1.26 3.16 -14.60
N SER A 185 -0.20 2.98 -13.82
CA SER A 185 -0.19 3.26 -12.37
C SER A 185 -0.25 4.76 -12.08
N TYR A 186 0.38 5.60 -12.91
CA TYR A 186 0.25 7.05 -12.80
C TYR A 186 -1.16 7.54 -13.13
N GLY A 187 -1.80 6.96 -14.16
CA GLY A 187 -3.21 7.22 -14.48
C GLY A 187 -4.16 6.82 -13.33
N ALA A 188 -3.96 5.64 -12.75
CA ALA A 188 -4.73 5.19 -11.59
C ALA A 188 -4.54 6.13 -10.38
N ARG A 189 -3.33 6.64 -10.15
CA ARG A 189 -3.04 7.59 -9.07
C ARG A 189 -3.73 8.94 -9.30
N LEU A 190 -3.81 9.40 -10.54
CA LEU A 190 -4.55 10.62 -10.90
C LEU A 190 -6.05 10.44 -10.60
N ILE A 191 -6.66 9.33 -11.03
CA ILE A 191 -8.07 9.03 -10.73
C ILE A 191 -8.31 8.97 -9.22
N LEU A 192 -7.44 8.27 -8.48
CA LEU A 192 -7.55 8.17 -7.03
C LEU A 192 -7.44 9.54 -6.36
N GLY A 193 -6.57 10.43 -6.85
CA GLY A 193 -6.48 11.80 -6.39
C GLY A 193 -7.76 12.58 -6.63
N VAL A 194 -8.32 12.53 -7.84
CA VAL A 194 -9.60 13.19 -8.17
C VAL A 194 -10.71 12.75 -7.20
N ILE A 195 -10.83 11.44 -6.97
CA ILE A 195 -11.83 10.88 -6.06
C ILE A 195 -11.58 11.34 -4.62
N ALA A 196 -10.33 11.26 -4.16
CA ALA A 196 -9.95 11.68 -2.80
C ALA A 196 -10.23 13.17 -2.56
N GLY A 197 -9.94 14.04 -3.54
CA GLY A 197 -10.25 15.47 -3.47
C GLY A 197 -11.74 15.73 -3.35
N LEU A 198 -12.57 15.01 -4.11
CA LEU A 198 -14.03 15.13 -4.05
C LEU A 198 -14.59 14.64 -2.71
N ILE A 199 -14.15 13.46 -2.25
CA ILE A 199 -14.57 12.90 -0.97
C ILE A 199 -14.20 13.83 0.18
N LEU A 200 -13.00 14.41 0.17
CA LEU A 200 -12.54 15.30 1.24
C LEU A 200 -13.45 16.52 1.37
N VAL A 201 -13.87 17.12 0.25
CA VAL A 201 -14.77 18.28 0.26
C VAL A 201 -16.16 17.97 0.80
N GLU A 202 -16.67 16.76 0.55
CA GLU A 202 -18.00 16.38 1.01
C GLU A 202 -18.00 15.88 2.46
N MET A 203 -16.92 15.25 2.90
CA MET A 203 -16.79 14.75 4.27
C MET A 203 -16.48 15.86 5.28
N LEU A 204 -15.81 16.95 4.88
CA LEU A 204 -15.46 18.02 5.80
C LEU A 204 -16.61 19.02 5.99
N PRO A 205 -17.10 19.24 7.22
CA PRO A 205 -18.19 20.17 7.47
C PRO A 205 -17.81 21.61 7.10
N ALA A 206 -18.70 22.31 6.39
CA ALA A 206 -18.51 23.72 6.02
C ALA A 206 -18.28 24.64 7.23
N GLN A 207 -18.73 24.25 8.43
CA GLN A 207 -18.57 25.02 9.66
C GLN A 207 -17.10 25.19 10.08
N LEU A 208 -16.20 24.29 9.66
CA LEU A 208 -14.76 24.43 9.94
C LEU A 208 -14.14 25.60 9.18
N PHE A 209 -14.72 25.98 8.04
CA PHE A 209 -14.27 27.11 7.22
C PHE A 209 -14.99 28.41 7.57
N ALA A 210 -16.05 28.32 8.40
CA ALA A 210 -16.88 29.44 8.75
C ALA A 210 -16.19 30.48 9.66
N GLN A 211 -15.11 30.08 10.36
CA GLN A 211 -14.44 30.89 11.39
C GLN A 211 -13.12 31.57 10.92
N GLY A 212 -12.91 31.78 9.61
CA GLY A 212 -11.69 32.43 9.12
C GLY A 212 -11.82 33.12 7.75
N SER A 213 -10.75 33.81 7.32
CA SER A 213 -10.66 34.53 6.03
C SER A 213 -10.67 33.63 4.78
N MET A 214 -10.91 32.32 4.94
CA MET A 214 -10.93 31.32 3.86
C MET A 214 -12.36 30.91 3.44
N GLN A 215 -13.40 31.56 3.95
CA GLN A 215 -14.82 31.29 3.62
C GLN A 215 -15.09 31.10 2.12
N SER A 216 -14.58 31.98 1.24
CA SER A 216 -14.87 31.92 -0.19
C SER A 216 -13.98 30.96 -1.00
N PHE A 217 -12.86 30.51 -0.44
CA PHE A 217 -11.87 29.67 -1.15
C PHE A 217 -11.64 28.30 -0.51
N GLY A 218 -12.31 28.01 0.61
CA GLY A 218 -12.07 26.82 1.42
C GLY A 218 -12.35 25.51 0.70
N ARG A 219 -13.56 25.34 0.14
CA ARG A 219 -13.95 24.08 -0.54
C ARG A 219 -13.15 23.80 -1.82
N PRO A 220 -12.89 24.78 -2.72
CA PRO A 220 -12.06 24.54 -3.90
C PRO A 220 -10.59 24.26 -3.54
N ALA A 221 -10.04 24.97 -2.54
CA ALA A 221 -8.69 24.71 -2.05
C ALA A 221 -8.58 23.32 -1.40
N LEU A 222 -9.59 22.88 -0.65
CA LEU A 222 -9.66 21.51 -0.13
C LEU A 222 -9.72 20.48 -1.24
N ALA A 223 -10.51 20.71 -2.29
CA ALA A 223 -10.57 19.82 -3.45
C ALA A 223 -9.17 19.63 -4.05
N MET A 224 -8.47 20.74 -4.29
CA MET A 224 -7.10 20.73 -4.80
C MET A 224 -6.13 20.01 -3.84
N LEU A 225 -6.21 20.27 -2.55
CA LEU A 225 -5.30 19.71 -1.55
C LEU A 225 -5.53 18.21 -1.34
N GLY A 226 -6.80 17.78 -1.36
CA GLY A 226 -7.16 16.36 -1.36
C GLY A 226 -6.78 15.64 -2.64
N GLY A 227 -6.92 16.33 -3.80
CA GLY A 227 -6.42 15.86 -5.09
C GLY A 227 -4.91 15.65 -5.09
N PHE A 228 -4.17 16.60 -4.55
CA PHE A 228 -2.71 16.56 -4.45
C PHE A 228 -2.22 15.48 -3.47
N SER A 229 -2.95 15.27 -2.37
CA SER A 229 -2.53 14.36 -1.30
C SER A 229 -3.51 13.22 -1.06
N ALA A 230 -3.80 12.45 -2.11
CA ALA A 230 -4.68 11.28 -2.04
C ALA A 230 -4.33 10.33 -0.87
N THR A 231 -3.03 10.15 -0.59
CA THR A 231 -2.55 9.33 0.52
C THR A 231 -2.87 9.92 1.89
N ALA A 232 -2.77 11.25 2.06
CA ALA A 232 -3.15 11.89 3.31
C ALA A 232 -4.66 11.80 3.54
N VAL A 233 -5.46 12.00 2.49
CA VAL A 233 -6.92 11.82 2.55
C VAL A 233 -7.28 10.39 2.94
N HIS A 234 -6.65 9.39 2.32
CA HIS A 234 -6.85 7.99 2.70
C HIS A 234 -6.51 7.72 4.16
N ARG A 235 -5.42 8.30 4.70
CA ARG A 235 -5.08 8.17 6.14
C ARG A 235 -6.13 8.82 7.04
N VAL A 236 -6.70 9.96 6.65
CA VAL A 236 -7.77 10.60 7.42
C VAL A 236 -9.02 9.73 7.43
N LEU A 237 -9.44 9.23 6.26
CA LEU A 237 -10.56 8.28 6.15
C LEU A 237 -10.33 7.03 6.99
N GLN A 238 -9.14 6.44 6.88
CA GLN A 238 -8.77 5.26 7.66
C GLN A 238 -8.85 5.56 9.16
N ARG A 239 -8.32 6.69 9.62
CA ARG A 239 -8.41 7.09 11.01
C ARG A 239 -9.86 7.27 11.47
N LEU A 240 -10.74 7.82 10.63
CA LEU A 240 -12.17 7.94 10.94
C LEU A 240 -12.83 6.56 11.08
N VAL A 241 -12.52 5.64 10.17
CA VAL A 241 -12.97 4.24 10.23
C VAL A 241 -12.47 3.59 11.51
N ASP A 242 -11.17 3.70 11.82
CA ASP A 242 -10.58 3.13 13.03
C ASP A 242 -11.20 3.76 14.30
N THR A 243 -11.53 5.07 14.30
CA THR A 243 -12.23 5.69 15.43
C THR A 243 -13.68 5.22 15.57
N LEU A 244 -14.37 4.96 14.46
CA LEU A 244 -15.72 4.40 14.48
C LEU A 244 -15.68 2.93 14.92
N GLU A 245 -14.71 2.16 14.44
CA GLU A 245 -14.47 0.78 14.86
C GLU A 245 -14.16 0.71 16.35
N THR A 246 -13.27 1.57 16.86
CA THR A 246 -13.00 1.67 18.30
C THR A 246 -14.20 2.14 19.11
N LEU A 247 -15.06 3.01 18.58
CA LEU A 247 -16.30 3.41 19.26
C LEU A 247 -17.33 2.26 19.28
N VAL A 248 -17.40 1.47 18.21
CA VAL A 248 -18.31 0.32 18.07
C VAL A 248 -17.81 -0.91 18.85
N GLN A 249 -16.50 -1.10 18.94
CA GLN A 249 -15.86 -2.27 19.52
C GLN A 249 -15.35 -2.03 20.94
N GLY A 250 -15.07 -0.77 21.29
CA GLY A 250 -14.51 -0.32 22.56
C GLY A 250 -15.39 -0.50 23.80
N ASP A 251 -16.61 -0.98 23.63
CA ASP A 251 -17.47 -1.38 24.76
C ASP A 251 -17.47 -2.90 24.98
N ARG A 252 -17.13 -3.71 23.97
CA ARG A 252 -17.19 -5.19 24.04
C ARG A 252 -15.84 -5.85 24.25
N SER A 253 -14.77 -5.39 23.60
CA SER A 253 -13.44 -6.03 23.75
C SER A 253 -12.77 -5.67 25.07
N ALA A 254 -12.86 -4.40 25.49
CA ALA A 254 -12.30 -3.93 26.75
C ALA A 254 -12.97 -4.59 27.97
N ASP A 255 -14.29 -4.82 27.93
CA ASP A 255 -15.04 -5.50 29.00
C ASP A 255 -14.73 -7.02 29.03
N VAL A 256 -14.61 -7.66 27.87
CA VAL A 256 -14.22 -9.08 27.79
C VAL A 256 -12.78 -9.29 28.29
N ASP A 257 -11.83 -8.42 27.94
CA ASP A 257 -10.45 -8.55 28.45
C ASP A 257 -10.36 -8.25 29.95
N ALA A 258 -11.11 -7.26 30.45
CA ALA A 258 -11.17 -6.96 31.87
C ALA A 258 -11.76 -8.12 32.68
N THR A 259 -12.83 -8.76 32.17
CA THR A 259 -13.44 -9.94 32.81
C THR A 259 -12.53 -11.18 32.73
N LEU A 260 -11.81 -11.39 31.63
CA LEU A 260 -10.82 -12.47 31.51
C LEU A 260 -9.61 -12.29 32.44
N VAL A 261 -9.13 -11.06 32.63
CA VAL A 261 -8.05 -10.77 33.58
C VAL A 261 -8.54 -10.96 35.02
N ALA A 262 -9.75 -10.49 35.34
CA ALA A 262 -10.34 -10.66 36.66
C ALA A 262 -10.57 -12.14 37.02
N THR A 263 -11.04 -12.95 36.07
CA THR A 263 -11.24 -14.40 36.27
C THR A 263 -9.92 -15.14 36.46
N ARG A 264 -8.88 -14.82 35.67
CA ARG A 264 -7.53 -15.40 35.85
C ARG A 264 -6.90 -15.01 37.18
N ALA A 265 -7.06 -13.76 37.61
CA ALA A 265 -6.57 -13.29 38.90
C ALA A 265 -7.24 -14.02 40.07
N ARG A 266 -8.57 -14.21 40.00
CA ARG A 266 -9.33 -15.00 40.99
C ARG A 266 -8.84 -16.44 41.05
N ALA A 267 -8.72 -17.12 39.91
CA ALA A 267 -8.21 -18.49 39.85
C ALA A 267 -6.76 -18.62 40.40
N ALA A 268 -5.91 -17.62 40.18
CA ALA A 268 -4.56 -17.60 40.76
C ALA A 268 -4.58 -17.42 42.28
N SER A 269 -5.44 -16.53 42.80
CA SER A 269 -5.59 -16.34 44.25
C SER A 269 -6.13 -17.58 44.96
N GLU A 270 -7.10 -18.28 44.36
CA GLU A 270 -7.64 -19.52 44.90
C GLU A 270 -6.57 -20.60 45.01
N ARG A 271 -5.72 -20.75 43.99
CA ARG A 271 -4.60 -21.72 44.02
C ARG A 271 -3.56 -21.37 45.09
N ALA A 272 -3.22 -20.09 45.22
CA ALA A 272 -2.27 -19.65 46.25
C ALA A 272 -2.82 -19.87 47.66
N HIS A 273 -4.12 -19.63 47.86
CA HIS A 273 -4.80 -19.89 49.12
C HIS A 273 -4.78 -21.39 49.47
N TRP A 274 -5.17 -22.25 48.52
CA TRP A 274 -5.12 -23.71 48.69
C TRP A 274 -3.72 -24.24 48.99
N GLN A 275 -2.70 -23.73 48.32
CA GLN A 275 -1.31 -24.12 48.60
C GLN A 275 -0.87 -23.72 50.02
N GLY A 276 -1.33 -22.57 50.51
CA GLY A 276 -1.11 -22.13 51.89
C GLY A 276 -1.78 -23.03 52.92
N GLU A 277 -3.05 -23.41 52.70
CA GLU A 277 -3.77 -24.34 53.58
C GLU A 277 -3.14 -25.74 53.61
N LEU A 278 -2.67 -26.24 52.47
CA LEU A 278 -1.94 -27.50 52.37
C LEU A 278 -0.62 -27.43 53.16
N ALA A 279 0.15 -26.35 53.01
CA ALA A 279 1.40 -26.17 53.73
C ALA A 279 1.18 -26.10 55.25
N ALA A 280 0.14 -25.40 55.70
CA ALA A 280 -0.23 -25.33 57.12
C ALA A 280 -0.65 -26.69 57.68
N SER A 281 -1.43 -27.46 56.92
CA SER A 281 -1.87 -28.81 57.32
C SER A 281 -0.71 -29.80 57.42
N LEU A 282 0.28 -29.70 56.52
CA LEU A 282 1.50 -30.52 56.59
C LEU A 282 2.37 -30.16 57.79
N LEU A 283 2.49 -28.87 58.11
CA LEU A 283 3.27 -28.40 59.25
C LEU A 283 2.65 -28.84 60.59
N ASP A 284 1.32 -28.77 60.70
CA ASP A 284 0.56 -29.28 61.86
C ASP A 284 0.72 -30.81 62.02
N LEU A 285 0.71 -31.56 60.91
CA LEU A 285 0.96 -33.00 60.93
C LEU A 285 2.40 -33.31 61.39
N GLN A 286 3.39 -32.54 60.92
CA GLN A 286 4.78 -32.67 61.38
C GLN A 286 4.93 -32.40 62.88
N GLN A 287 4.34 -31.31 63.40
CA GLN A 287 4.36 -31.01 64.84
C GLN A 287 3.71 -32.12 65.67
N SER A 288 2.63 -32.73 65.17
CA SER A 288 1.96 -33.82 65.88
C SER A 288 2.80 -35.11 65.96
N LEU A 289 3.66 -35.35 64.97
CA LEU A 289 4.61 -36.47 64.95
C LEU A 289 5.73 -36.28 65.97
N ASP A 290 6.19 -35.03 66.17
CA ASP A 290 7.23 -34.70 67.15
C ASP A 290 6.72 -34.84 68.60
N THR A 291 5.42 -34.62 68.85
CA THR A 291 4.79 -34.79 70.17
C THR A 291 4.28 -36.21 70.44
N SER A 292 5.06 -37.26 70.21
CA SER A 292 4.78 -38.65 70.69
C SER A 292 3.32 -39.13 70.56
N ALA A 293 2.59 -38.72 69.51
CA ALA A 293 1.17 -39.03 69.37
C ALA A 293 0.99 -40.51 69.00
N SER A 294 -0.02 -41.17 69.57
CA SER A 294 -0.31 -42.58 69.28
C SER A 294 -0.62 -42.78 67.80
N ALA A 295 -0.14 -43.90 67.23
CA ALA A 295 -0.25 -44.23 65.80
C ALA A 295 -1.69 -44.16 65.24
N ASP A 296 -2.70 -44.31 66.10
CA ASP A 296 -4.12 -44.25 65.73
C ASP A 296 -4.62 -42.82 65.50
N ALA A 297 -4.11 -41.83 66.25
CA ALA A 297 -4.45 -40.43 66.05
C ALA A 297 -3.95 -39.89 64.70
N ILE A 298 -2.75 -40.34 64.30
CA ILE A 298 -2.15 -40.01 63.00
C ILE A 298 -2.98 -40.60 61.85
N ARG A 299 -3.43 -41.86 61.98
CA ARG A 299 -4.23 -42.55 60.97
C ARG A 299 -5.60 -41.89 60.76
N ALA A 300 -6.26 -41.48 61.85
CA ALA A 300 -7.53 -40.77 61.79
C ALA A 300 -7.41 -39.40 61.10
N ARG A 301 -6.33 -38.66 61.36
CA ARG A 301 -6.08 -37.32 60.78
C ARG A 301 -5.66 -37.39 59.32
N LEU A 302 -4.87 -38.40 58.93
CA LEU A 302 -4.55 -38.68 57.52
C LEU A 302 -5.82 -39.02 56.72
N ALA A 303 -6.76 -39.78 57.32
CA ALA A 303 -8.05 -40.10 56.69
C ALA A 303 -8.98 -38.88 56.58
N ALA A 304 -8.89 -37.92 57.51
CA ALA A 304 -9.60 -36.65 57.41
C ALA A 304 -9.02 -35.77 56.28
N PHE A 305 -7.70 -35.70 56.17
CA PHE A 305 -7.00 -34.95 55.13
C PHE A 305 -7.28 -35.49 53.71
N THR A 306 -7.23 -36.81 53.49
CA THR A 306 -7.55 -37.40 52.19
C THR A 306 -9.01 -37.16 51.79
N ARG A 307 -9.93 -37.14 52.75
CA ARG A 307 -11.34 -36.81 52.51
C ARG A 307 -11.53 -35.33 52.15
N ALA A 308 -10.79 -34.43 52.79
CA ALA A 308 -10.79 -33.00 52.44
C ALA A 308 -10.23 -32.75 51.03
N MET A 309 -9.13 -33.43 50.65
CA MET A 309 -8.56 -33.38 49.30
C MET A 309 -9.53 -33.88 48.21
N LEU A 310 -10.30 -34.93 48.51
CA LEU A 310 -11.30 -35.47 47.57
C LEU A 310 -12.55 -34.59 47.45
N ALA A 311 -12.89 -33.81 48.47
CA ALA A 311 -14.01 -32.86 48.44
C ALA A 311 -13.65 -31.52 47.80
N ALA A 312 -12.39 -31.12 47.85
CA ALA A 312 -11.85 -29.87 47.34
C ALA A 312 -11.57 -29.86 45.83
N ASP A 313 -11.74 -30.99 45.14
CA ASP A 313 -11.56 -31.09 43.69
C ASP A 313 -12.93 -31.02 42.97
N PRO A 314 -13.48 -29.82 42.69
CA PRO A 314 -14.74 -29.68 41.96
C PRO A 314 -14.63 -30.17 40.51
N SER A 315 -13.42 -30.47 40.02
CA SER A 315 -13.20 -30.95 38.64
C SER A 315 -13.78 -32.35 38.38
N LEU A 316 -14.04 -33.14 39.43
CA LEU A 316 -14.76 -34.42 39.31
C LEU A 316 -16.28 -34.28 39.42
N ALA A 317 -16.80 -33.27 40.13
CA ALA A 317 -18.24 -33.01 40.20
C ALA A 317 -18.82 -32.54 38.85
N GLN A 318 -18.00 -31.88 38.02
CA GLN A 318 -18.43 -31.35 36.73
C GLN A 318 -18.37 -32.34 35.56
N ARG A 319 -17.75 -33.53 35.74
CA ARG A 319 -17.82 -34.62 34.75
C ARG A 319 -19.10 -35.47 34.85
N GLY A 320 -19.92 -35.26 35.88
CA GLY A 320 -21.16 -36.01 36.11
C GLY A 320 -22.45 -35.27 35.69
N ALA A 321 -22.37 -34.06 35.15
CA ALA A 321 -23.56 -33.33 34.73
C ALA A 321 -24.04 -33.86 33.36
N PRO A 322 -25.29 -34.37 33.23
CA PRO A 322 -25.83 -34.79 31.94
C PRO A 322 -25.94 -33.57 31.02
N LEU A 323 -25.54 -33.76 29.76
CA LEU A 323 -25.75 -32.82 28.67
C LEU A 323 -27.18 -32.30 28.70
N SER A 324 -27.33 -30.99 28.88
CA SER A 324 -28.62 -30.33 28.77
C SER A 324 -29.11 -30.40 27.31
N PRO A 325 -30.42 -30.59 27.09
CA PRO A 325 -30.97 -30.84 25.77
C PRO A 325 -30.88 -29.59 24.88
N THR A 326 -30.63 -29.85 23.60
CA THR A 326 -30.76 -28.93 22.47
C THR A 326 -32.03 -28.08 22.55
N PRO A 327 -32.00 -26.77 22.23
CA PRO A 327 -33.20 -25.95 22.18
C PRO A 327 -34.12 -26.40 21.03
N PRO A 328 -35.44 -26.22 21.15
CA PRO A 328 -36.39 -26.61 20.12
C PRO A 328 -36.27 -25.69 18.90
N ASN A 329 -36.39 -26.32 17.75
CA ASN A 329 -36.42 -25.72 16.43
C ASN A 329 -37.82 -25.10 16.21
N ASP A 330 -38.01 -23.83 16.57
CA ASP A 330 -39.22 -23.08 16.21
C ASP A 330 -39.03 -22.43 14.83
N HIS A 331 -39.26 -23.24 13.80
CA HIS A 331 -39.71 -22.76 12.50
C HIS A 331 -41.16 -23.20 12.30
N GLN A 332 -42.11 -22.33 12.64
CA GLN A 332 -43.47 -22.31 12.09
C GLN A 332 -44.18 -21.00 12.50
N GLU A 333 -44.09 -19.98 11.63
CA GLU A 333 -45.19 -19.29 10.91
C GLU A 333 -44.70 -17.95 10.34
#